data_AF-A0A2V5JR24-F1
#
_entry.id   AF-A0A2V5JR24-F1
#
_cell.length_a   1.000
_cell.length_b   1.000
_cell.length_c   1.000
_cell.angle_alpha   90.00
_cell.angle_beta   90.00
_cell.angle_gamma   90.00
#
_symmetry.space_group_name_H-M   'P 1'
#
loop_
_entity.id
_entity.type
_entity.pdbx_description
1 polymer ?
#
loop_
_entity_poly.entity_id
_entity_poly.type
_entity_poly.pdbx_seq_one_letter_code
_entity_poly.pdbx_strand_id
1 'polypeptide(L)'
;EKLRSDRRIAIVTAAHPFANPTEAESPNQNKVVVDRNNCALYFSRSIIPYSAKSSRVCYLRHQGIYGFRRRVLLQFVKWKTGPLERAESLEQLRALENSVRVHVLLTKHGSPGVDTLADAEALEQKLARAQRRVRSR
;
A
#
# COMPACT_ATOMS: atom_id res chain seq x y z
N GLU A 1 -11.05 -2.84 12.54
CA GLU A 1 -11.07 -2.65 14.01
C GLU A 1 -10.21 -1.49 14.51
N LYS A 2 -8.98 -1.30 14.02
CA LYS A 2 -8.04 -0.32 14.60
C LYS A 2 -8.48 1.15 14.55
N LEU A 3 -9.07 1.59 13.44
CA LEU A 3 -9.69 2.91 13.33
C LEU A 3 -10.90 3.09 14.27
N ARG A 4 -11.60 2.02 14.66
CA ARG A 4 -12.69 2.09 15.64
C ARG A 4 -12.14 2.20 17.06
N SER A 5 -11.07 1.47 17.38
CA SER A 5 -10.52 1.37 18.74
C SER A 5 -9.62 2.54 19.15
N ASP A 6 -8.90 3.20 18.22
CA ASP A 6 -8.00 4.31 18.56
C ASP A 6 -8.41 5.62 17.90
N ARG A 7 -8.92 6.57 18.71
CA ARG A 7 -9.38 7.89 18.28
C ARG A 7 -8.28 8.80 17.71
N ARG A 8 -7.01 8.50 17.98
CA ARG A 8 -5.86 9.27 17.50
C ARG A 8 -5.47 8.93 16.07
N ILE A 9 -5.87 7.76 15.57
CA ILE A 9 -5.61 7.36 14.18
C ILE A 9 -6.56 8.13 13.27
N ALA A 10 -5.98 8.90 12.34
CA ALA A 10 -6.70 9.73 11.38
C ALA A 10 -7.07 8.95 10.12
N ILE A 11 -6.11 8.18 9.61
CA ILE A 11 -6.19 7.39 8.37
C ILE A 11 -5.61 6.02 8.66
N VAL A 12 -6.22 4.97 8.10
CA VAL A 12 -5.64 3.63 8.00
C VAL A 12 -5.50 3.23 6.53
N THR A 13 -4.45 2.49 6.22
CA THR A 13 -4.29 1.73 4.96
C THR A 13 -3.79 0.33 5.28
N ALA A 14 -3.54 -0.51 4.27
CA ALA A 14 -2.96 -1.83 4.42
C ALA A 14 -1.68 -1.98 3.60
N ALA A 15 -0.80 -2.88 4.06
CA ALA A 15 0.37 -3.31 3.32
C ALA A 15 0.67 -4.78 3.62
N HIS A 16 1.39 -5.44 2.73
CA HIS A 16 1.84 -6.81 2.92
C HIS A 16 3.27 -6.97 2.40
N PRO A 17 4.03 -7.96 2.88
CA PRO A 17 5.35 -8.23 2.33
C PRO A 17 5.24 -8.66 0.87
N PHE A 18 6.21 -8.25 0.04
CA PHE A 18 6.37 -8.85 -1.29
C PHE A 18 6.71 -10.33 -1.15
N ALA A 19 6.05 -11.20 -1.92
CA ALA A 19 6.37 -12.62 -1.96
C ALA A 19 7.70 -12.86 -2.69
N ASN A 20 7.91 -12.14 -3.79
CA ASN A 20 9.18 -12.05 -4.48
C ASN A 20 9.78 -10.63 -4.32
N PRO A 21 10.93 -10.48 -3.62
CA PRO A 21 11.56 -9.18 -3.43
C PRO A 21 11.88 -8.40 -4.70
N THR A 22 12.12 -9.06 -5.84
CA THR A 22 12.44 -8.37 -7.11
C THR A 22 11.25 -7.58 -7.64
N GLU A 23 10.01 -7.94 -7.27
CA GLU A 23 8.81 -7.16 -7.63
C GLU A 23 8.83 -5.75 -7.03
N ALA A 24 9.57 -5.53 -5.94
CA ALA A 24 9.70 -4.23 -5.31
C ALA A 24 10.47 -3.21 -6.18
N GLU A 25 11.24 -3.69 -7.18
CA GLU A 25 11.96 -2.84 -8.14
C GLU A 25 10.99 -2.14 -9.11
N SER A 26 9.79 -2.70 -9.31
CA SER A 26 8.80 -2.10 -10.20
C SER A 26 8.25 -0.78 -9.61
N PRO A 27 8.23 0.32 -10.39
CA PRO A 27 7.64 1.58 -9.95
C PRO A 27 6.11 1.52 -9.86
N ASN A 28 5.47 0.53 -10.49
CA ASN A 28 4.03 0.32 -10.39
C ASN A 28 3.62 -0.31 -9.05
N GLN A 29 4.59 -0.93 -8.36
CA GLN A 29 4.38 -1.46 -7.02
C GLN A 29 4.80 -0.43 -5.99
N ASN A 30 3.84 0.23 -5.37
CA ASN A 30 4.12 1.25 -4.36
C ASN A 30 4.66 0.60 -3.09
N LYS A 31 5.80 1.10 -2.61
CA LYS A 31 6.42 0.68 -1.35
C LYS A 31 5.96 1.59 -0.22
N VAL A 32 5.92 1.04 0.99
CA VAL A 32 5.74 1.82 2.21
C VAL A 32 6.78 1.39 3.25
N VAL A 33 7.35 2.35 3.95
CA VAL A 33 8.16 2.12 5.16
C VAL A 33 7.37 2.60 6.37
N VAL A 34 7.45 1.84 7.48
CA VAL A 34 6.68 2.12 8.69
C VAL A 34 7.58 2.23 9.91
N ASP A 35 7.14 2.99 10.91
CA ASP A 35 7.76 3.04 12.23
C ASP A 35 7.41 1.79 13.07
N ARG A 36 7.93 1.74 14.31
CA ARG A 36 7.69 0.64 15.26
C ARG A 36 6.22 0.49 15.69
N ASN A 37 5.37 1.47 15.41
CA ASN A 37 3.94 1.48 15.72
C ASN A 37 3.08 1.28 14.47
N ASN A 38 3.68 0.82 13.36
CA ASN A 38 3.05 0.68 12.05
C ASN A 38 2.44 2.00 11.53
N CYS A 39 3.03 3.14 11.83
CA CYS A 39 2.70 4.38 11.12
C CYS A 39 3.63 4.54 9.91
N ALA A 40 3.04 4.89 8.77
CA ALA A 40 3.80 5.15 7.56
C ALA A 40 4.76 6.33 7.80
N LEU A 41 6.04 6.07 7.54
CA LEU A 41 7.08 7.10 7.50
C LEU A 41 7.13 7.73 6.11
N TYR A 42 7.03 6.90 5.05
CA TYR A 42 7.02 7.36 3.66
C TYR A 42 6.44 6.31 2.71
N PHE A 43 5.89 6.77 1.58
CA PHE A 43 5.48 5.94 0.44
C PHE A 43 6.29 6.34 -0.79
N SER A 44 6.69 5.37 -1.61
CA SER A 44 7.46 5.67 -2.81
C SER A 44 7.27 4.63 -3.91
N ARG A 45 7.39 5.08 -5.15
CA ARG A 45 7.59 4.23 -6.32
C ARG A 45 9.04 3.75 -6.43
N SER A 46 10.01 4.46 -5.83
CA SER A 46 11.38 3.97 -5.70
C SER A 46 11.48 2.83 -4.68
N ILE A 47 12.50 1.99 -4.82
CA ILE A 47 12.77 0.90 -3.89
C ILE A 47 13.17 1.46 -2.53
N ILE A 48 12.34 1.21 -1.52
CA ILE A 48 12.57 1.63 -0.14
C ILE A 48 12.23 0.52 0.85
N PRO A 49 13.03 0.34 1.91
CA PRO A 49 14.27 1.05 2.17
C PRO A 49 15.41 0.53 1.27
N TYR A 50 16.45 1.34 1.07
CA TYR A 50 17.67 0.84 0.45
C TYR A 50 18.22 -0.34 1.28
N SER A 51 18.45 -1.48 0.63
CA SER A 51 19.01 -2.67 1.28
C SER A 51 20.52 -2.74 1.02
N ALA A 52 21.32 -2.52 2.05
CA ALA A 52 22.74 -2.89 1.99
C ALA A 52 22.86 -4.42 1.83
N LYS A 53 23.91 -4.90 1.15
CA LYS A 53 24.10 -6.32 0.71
C LYS A 53 23.84 -7.43 1.76
N SER A 54 23.75 -7.11 3.05
CA SER A 54 23.51 -8.05 4.15
C SER A 54 22.17 -7.86 4.89
N SER A 55 21.33 -6.90 4.49
CA SER A 55 20.11 -6.57 5.20
C SER A 55 18.93 -7.44 4.74
N ARG A 56 18.28 -8.13 5.68
CA ARG A 56 17.06 -8.95 5.44
C ARG A 56 15.79 -8.09 5.51
N VAL A 57 15.81 -6.87 4.97
CA VAL A 57 14.64 -6.00 5.09
C VAL A 57 13.55 -6.47 4.13
N CYS A 58 12.38 -6.81 4.69
CA CYS A 58 11.21 -7.14 3.89
C CYS A 58 10.59 -5.85 3.34
N TYR A 59 10.57 -5.73 2.01
CA TYR A 59 9.79 -4.70 1.34
C TYR A 59 8.30 -4.89 1.61
N LEU A 60 7.59 -3.78 1.85
CA LEU A 60 6.15 -3.78 2.02
C LEU A 60 5.48 -3.17 0.80
N ARG A 61 4.60 -3.93 0.16
CA ARG A 61 3.71 -3.46 -0.89
C ARG A 61 2.52 -2.77 -0.25
N HIS A 62 2.29 -1.51 -0.60
CA HIS A 62 1.09 -0.78 -0.20
C HIS A 62 -0.13 -1.28 -0.98
N GLN A 63 -1.25 -1.48 -0.27
CA GLN A 63 -2.54 -1.81 -0.85
C GLN A 63 -3.42 -0.57 -0.86
N GLY A 64 -3.98 -0.20 -2.01
CA GLY A 64 -4.82 1.00 -2.21
C GLY A 64 -6.20 0.95 -1.55
N ILE A 65 -6.30 0.46 -0.32
CA ILE A 65 -7.52 0.46 0.48
C ILE A 65 -7.33 1.38 1.69
N TYR A 66 -8.26 2.32 1.87
CA TYR A 66 -8.15 3.32 2.93
C TYR A 66 -9.38 3.35 3.82
N GLY A 67 -9.16 3.66 5.08
CA GLY A 67 -10.18 4.05 6.03
C GLY A 67 -9.87 5.42 6.60
N PHE A 68 -10.82 6.35 6.50
CA PHE A 68 -10.65 7.72 7.00
C PHE A 68 -11.60 8.01 8.15
N ARG A 69 -11.16 8.84 9.10
CA ARG A 69 -12.12 9.59 9.92
C ARG A 69 -12.76 10.68 9.07
N ARG A 70 -14.09 10.83 9.17
CA ARG A 70 -14.87 11.83 8.42
C ARG A 70 -14.22 13.22 8.43
N ARG A 71 -13.85 13.73 9.62
CA ARG A 71 -13.23 15.07 9.76
C ARG A 71 -11.95 15.22 8.93
N VAL A 72 -11.14 14.17 8.87
CA VAL A 72 -9.84 14.16 8.17
C VAL A 72 -10.05 14.05 6.67
N LEU A 73 -11.00 13.22 6.23
CA LEU A 73 -11.35 13.12 4.81
C LEU A 73 -11.80 14.47 4.25
N LEU A 74 -12.66 15.19 4.98
CA LEU A 74 -13.15 16.52 4.58
C LEU A 74 -12.05 17.58 4.54
N GLN A 75 -10.98 17.41 5.31
CA GLN A 75 -9.79 18.27 5.24
C GLN A 75 -8.89 17.84 4.07
N PHE A 76 -8.68 16.54 3.89
CA PHE A 76 -7.82 15.95 2.87
C PHE A 76 -8.18 16.41 1.46
N VAL A 77 -9.47 16.40 1.13
CA VAL A 77 -9.96 16.84 -0.19
C VAL A 77 -9.78 18.35 -0.44
N LYS A 78 -9.54 19.15 0.61
CA LYS A 78 -9.34 20.61 0.50
C LYS A 78 -7.86 20.99 0.41
N TRP A 79 -6.96 20.13 0.86
CA TRP A 79 -5.53 20.41 0.77
C TRP A 79 -5.07 20.41 -0.69
N LYS A 80 -4.23 21.39 -1.02
CA LYS A 80 -3.57 21.45 -2.32
C LYS A 80 -2.61 20.27 -2.46
N THR A 81 -2.47 19.78 -3.68
CA THR A 81 -1.47 18.77 -4.05
C THR A 81 -0.07 19.28 -3.66
N GLY A 82 0.66 18.50 -2.87
CA GLY A 82 2.01 18.84 -2.42
C GLY A 82 3.09 18.43 -3.43
N PRO A 83 4.34 18.90 -3.24
CA PRO A 83 5.47 18.50 -4.07
C PRO A 83 5.73 16.99 -4.06
N LEU A 84 5.62 16.30 -2.91
CA LEU A 84 5.91 14.87 -2.82
C LEU A 84 4.84 14.05 -3.55
N GLU A 85 3.56 14.41 -3.36
CA GLU A 85 2.47 13.82 -4.12
C GLU A 85 2.67 13.98 -5.63
N ARG A 86 3.07 15.16 -6.12
CA ARG A 86 3.32 15.36 -7.56
C ARG A 86 4.48 14.51 -8.07
N ALA A 87 5.59 14.49 -7.33
CA ALA A 87 6.80 13.78 -7.73
C ALA A 87 6.57 12.26 -7.83
N GLU A 88 5.86 11.69 -6.86
CA GLU A 88 5.59 10.25 -6.79
C GLU A 88 4.26 9.85 -7.44
N SER A 89 3.40 10.82 -7.78
CA SER A 89 1.98 10.63 -8.11
C SER A 89 1.24 9.73 -7.11
N LEU A 90 1.40 10.02 -5.81
CA LEU A 90 0.83 9.26 -4.69
C LEU A 90 0.05 10.17 -3.73
N GLU A 91 -1.29 10.13 -3.79
CA GLU A 91 -2.17 11.03 -3.04
C GLU A 91 -1.98 10.98 -1.52
N GLN A 92 -1.65 9.81 -0.97
CA GLN A 92 -1.45 9.65 0.47
C GLN A 92 -0.25 10.44 1.01
N LEU A 93 0.68 10.87 0.15
CA LEU A 93 1.77 11.76 0.55
C LEU A 93 1.26 13.12 0.97
N ARG A 94 0.14 13.60 0.41
CA ARG A 94 -0.52 14.85 0.85
C ARG A 94 -0.89 14.80 2.33
N ALA A 95 -1.32 13.65 2.81
CA ALA A 95 -1.63 13.46 4.22
C ALA A 95 -0.36 13.57 5.07
N LEU A 96 0.73 12.90 4.65
CA LEU A 96 2.02 12.96 5.37
C LEU A 96 2.60 14.39 5.37
N GLU A 97 2.54 15.10 4.24
CA GLU A 97 2.98 16.50 4.10
C GLU A 97 2.20 17.44 5.05
N ASN A 98 0.94 17.13 5.33
CA ASN A 98 0.11 17.87 6.31
C ASN A 98 0.20 17.29 7.73
N SER A 99 1.27 16.53 8.04
CA SER A 99 1.52 15.92 9.37
C SER A 99 0.41 14.98 9.85
N VAL A 100 -0.38 14.42 8.94
CA VAL A 100 -1.43 13.45 9.28
C VAL A 100 -0.82 12.07 9.36
N ARG A 101 -0.96 11.44 10.54
CA ARG A 101 -0.54 10.06 10.73
C ARG A 101 -1.40 9.08 9.95
N VAL A 102 -0.75 8.28 9.11
CA VAL A 102 -1.34 7.15 8.40
C VAL A 102 -0.89 5.86 9.08
N HIS A 103 -1.82 5.09 9.63
CA HIS A 103 -1.52 3.78 10.23
C HIS A 103 -1.67 2.67 9.18
N VAL A 104 -0.73 1.74 9.15
CA VAL A 104 -0.64 0.69 8.15
C VAL A 104 -0.95 -0.65 8.80
N LEU A 105 -1.99 -1.31 8.34
CA LEU A 105 -2.33 -2.66 8.76
C LEU A 105 -1.47 -3.64 7.96
N LEU A 106 -0.57 -4.35 8.63
CA LEU A 106 0.26 -5.37 8.03
C LEU A 106 -0.54 -6.67 7.89
N THR A 107 -0.75 -7.13 6.65
CA THR A 107 -1.38 -8.41 6.35
C THR A 107 -0.34 -9.43 5.89
N LYS A 108 -0.64 -10.73 6.04
CA LYS A 108 0.25 -11.80 5.58
C LYS A 108 0.33 -11.87 4.05
N HIS A 109 -0.80 -11.60 3.41
CA HIS A 109 -0.97 -11.65 1.96
C HIS A 109 -1.84 -10.46 1.52
N GLY A 110 -1.65 -10.03 0.27
CA GLY A 110 -2.53 -9.07 -0.40
C GLY A 110 -3.10 -9.64 -1.68
N SER A 111 -3.90 -8.81 -2.35
CA SER A 111 -4.39 -9.11 -3.69
C SER A 111 -3.39 -8.60 -4.72
N PRO A 112 -3.05 -9.39 -5.75
CA PRO A 112 -2.29 -8.85 -6.88
C PRO A 112 -3.09 -7.72 -7.53
N GLY A 113 -2.50 -6.53 -7.61
CA GLY A 113 -2.99 -5.47 -8.50
C GLY A 113 -2.88 -5.91 -9.97
N VAL A 114 -3.78 -5.38 -10.79
CA VAL A 114 -3.79 -5.61 -12.25
C VAL A 114 -3.47 -4.28 -12.90
N ASP A 115 -2.20 -4.07 -13.21
CA ASP A 115 -1.70 -2.79 -13.71
C ASP A 115 -1.16 -2.92 -15.14
N THR A 116 -0.93 -4.15 -15.62
CA THR A 116 -0.47 -4.46 -16.97
C THR A 116 -1.34 -5.53 -17.64
N LEU A 117 -1.23 -5.65 -18.97
CA LEU A 117 -1.91 -6.72 -19.72
C LEU A 117 -1.47 -8.11 -19.21
N ALA A 118 -0.18 -8.29 -18.91
CA ALA A 118 0.34 -9.53 -18.36
C ALA A 118 -0.28 -9.87 -16.99
N ASP A 119 -0.54 -8.86 -16.15
CA ASP A 119 -1.24 -9.09 -14.87
C ASP A 119 -2.68 -9.54 -15.08
N ALA A 120 -3.36 -8.96 -16.07
CA ALA A 120 -4.74 -9.31 -16.42
C ALA A 120 -4.81 -10.76 -16.92
N GLU A 121 -3.94 -11.14 -17.86
CA GLU A 121 -3.84 -12.50 -18.38
C GLU A 121 -3.52 -13.51 -17.27
N ALA A 122 -2.58 -13.18 -16.39
CA ALA A 122 -2.23 -14.03 -15.25
C ALA A 122 -3.41 -14.20 -14.27
N LEU A 123 -4.21 -13.15 -14.05
CA LEU A 123 -5.40 -13.20 -13.22
C LEU A 123 -6.52 -14.03 -13.88
N GLU A 124 -6.77 -13.83 -15.16
CA GLU A 124 -7.75 -14.61 -15.94
C GLU A 124 -7.45 -16.11 -15.89
N GLN A 125 -6.18 -16.50 -16.08
CA GLN A 125 -5.76 -17.89 -15.95
C GLN A 125 -6.01 -18.46 -14.55
N LYS A 126 -5.76 -17.67 -13.49
CA LYS A 126 -6.04 -18.08 -12.11
C LYS A 126 -7.53 -18.26 -11.86
N LEU A 127 -8.36 -17.34 -12.34
CA LEU A 127 -9.82 -17.40 -12.20
C LEU A 127 -10.41 -18.60 -12.96
N ALA A 128 -9.97 -18.86 -14.19
CA ALA A 128 -10.40 -20.01 -14.98
C ALA A 128 -10.08 -21.35 -14.29
N ARG A 129 -8.88 -21.47 -13.69
CA ARG A 129 -8.47 -22.65 -12.90
C ARG A 129 -9.33 -22.81 -11.64
N ALA A 130 -9.64 -21.72 -10.95
CA ALA A 130 -10.49 -21.75 -9.76
C ALA A 130 -11.92 -22.20 -10.09
N GLN A 131 -12.51 -21.69 -11.18
CA GLN A 131 -13.85 -22.08 -11.64
C GLN A 131 -13.95 -23.57 -12.01
N ARG A 132 -12.92 -24.13 -12.66
CA ARG A 132 -12.86 -25.58 -12.95
C ARG A 132 -12.81 -26.43 -11.68
N ARG A 133 -12.10 -25.97 -10.64
CA ARG A 133 -12.06 -26.64 -9.33
C ARG A 133 -13.39 -26.59 -8.58
N VAL A 134 -14.17 -25.52 -8.76
CA VAL A 134 -15.50 -25.38 -8.13
C VAL A 134 -16.54 -26.24 -8.85
N ARG A 135 -16.47 -26.37 -10.19
CA ARG A 135 -17.41 -27.20 -10.98
C ARG A 135 -17.13 -28.71 -10.94
N SER A 136 -15.96 -29.12 -10.48
CA SER A 136 -15.58 -30.53 -10.32
C SER A 136 -15.80 -31.05 -8.90
N ARG A 137 -16.42 -30.25 -8.04
CA ARG A 137 -16.93 -30.59 -6.71
C ARG A 137 -18.45 -30.48 -6.73
#